data_AF-A0A0J7K146-F1
#
_entry.id   AF-A0A0J7K146-F1
#
_cell.length_a   1.000
_cell.length_b   1.000
_cell.length_c   1.000
_cell.angle_alpha   90.00
_cell.angle_beta   90.00
_cell.angle_gamma   90.00
#
_symmetry.space_group_name_H-M   'P 1'
#
loop_
_entity.id
_entity.type
_entity.pdbx_description
1 polymer ?
#
loop_
_entity_poly.entity_id
_entity_poly.type
_entity_poly.pdbx_seq_one_letter_code
_entity_poly.pdbx_strand_id
1 'polypeptide(L)' 'MEAPTGEWKGIIGLSCILISTGVWLYLYFKVFAYPELPESFSLERRLAQLDRMKKLDMNPIDGPFARK' A
#
# COMPACT_ATOMS: atom_id res chain seq x y z
N MET A 1 -41.38 -17.38 17.55
CA MET A 1 -40.08 -17.50 16.86
C MET A 1 -39.52 -16.10 16.73
N GLU A 2 -38.36 -15.84 17.31
CA GLU A 2 -37.70 -14.53 17.21
C GLU A 2 -37.01 -14.44 15.85
N ALA A 3 -37.48 -13.54 14.98
CA ALA A 3 -36.82 -13.29 13.70
C ALA A 3 -35.50 -12.53 13.95
N PRO A 4 -34.39 -12.91 13.28
CA PRO A 4 -33.13 -12.21 13.45
C PRO A 4 -33.25 -10.74 13.03
N THR A 5 -32.68 -9.83 13.84
CA THR A 5 -32.68 -8.39 13.56
C THR A 5 -31.72 -8.07 12.40
N GLY A 6 -32.09 -7.11 11.55
CA GLY A 6 -31.30 -6.72 10.37
C GLY A 6 -30.10 -5.82 10.66
N GLU A 7 -29.74 -5.63 11.93
CA GLU A 7 -28.78 -4.63 12.41
C GLU A 7 -27.39 -4.76 11.76
N TRP A 8 -26.94 -5.99 11.50
CA TRP A 8 -25.67 -6.27 10.85
C TRP A 8 -25.53 -5.56 9.48
N LYS A 9 -26.64 -5.38 8.75
CA LYS A 9 -26.63 -4.68 7.45
C LYS A 9 -26.31 -3.19 7.64
N GLY A 10 -26.87 -2.58 8.69
CA GLY A 10 -26.59 -1.18 9.04
C GLY A 10 -25.14 -0.99 9.48
N ILE A 11 -24.62 -1.92 10.29
CA ILE A 11 -23.22 -1.90 10.75
C ILE A 11 -22.26 -2.03 9.58
N ILE A 12 -22.49 -2.97 8.66
CA ILE A 12 -21.66 -3.12 7.46
C ILE A 12 -21.76 -1.89 6.56
N GLY A 13 -22.96 -1.36 6.34
CA GLY A 13 -23.15 -0.15 5.54
C GLY A 13 -22.37 1.04 6.08
N LEU A 14 -22.48 1.31 7.38
CA LEU A 14 -21.74 2.38 8.03
C LEU A 14 -20.22 2.15 8.00
N SER A 15 -19.79 0.90 8.20
CA SER A 15 -18.37 0.53 8.14
C SER A 15 -17.78 0.83 6.75
N CYS A 16 -18.48 0.45 5.67
CA CYS A 16 -18.06 0.74 4.30
C CYS A 16 -18.00 2.24 4.01
N ILE A 17 -18.94 3.03 4.53
CA ILE A 17 -18.93 4.48 4.40
C ILE A 17 -17.67 5.06 5.07
N LEU A 18 -17.39 4.68 6.31
CA LEU A 18 -16.22 5.19 7.04
C LEU A 18 -14.89 4.79 6.38
N ILE A 19 -14.78 3.56 5.88
CA ILE A 19 -13.60 3.11 5.11
C ILE A 19 -13.43 3.97 3.85
N SER A 20 -14.51 4.19 3.10
CA SER A 20 -14.49 5.04 1.90
C SER A 20 -14.05 6.47 2.22
N THR A 21 -14.58 7.06 3.30
CA THR A 21 -14.16 8.38 3.78
C THR A 21 -12.67 8.41 4.13
N GLY A 22 -12.15 7.36 4.78
CA GLY A 22 -10.72 7.23 5.07
C GLY A 22 -9.85 7.21 3.81
N VAL A 23 -10.28 6.50 2.76
CA VAL A 23 -9.59 6.48 1.46
C VAL A 23 -9.58 7.86 0.82
N TRP A 24 -10.72 8.56 0.79
CA TRP A 24 -10.81 9.91 0.25
C TRP A 24 -9.94 10.92 1.00
N LEU A 25 -9.89 10.81 2.34
CA LEU A 25 -9.02 11.64 3.16
C LEU A 25 -7.54 11.39 2.85
N TYR A 26 -7.13 10.13 2.69
CA TYR A 26 -5.77 9.80 2.26
C TYR A 26 -5.42 10.39 0.89
N LEU A 27 -6.33 10.28 -0.08
CA LEU A 27 -6.15 10.86 -1.42
C LEU A 27 -6.00 12.39 -1.36
N TYR A 28 -6.79 13.07 -0.53
CA TYR A 28 -6.66 14.51 -0.31
C TYR A 28 -5.25 14.89 0.14
N PHE A 29 -4.71 14.23 1.17
CA PHE A 29 -3.34 14.50 1.61
C PHE A 29 -2.32 14.16 0.52
N LYS A 30 -2.51 13.06 -0.22
CA LYS A 30 -1.59 12.65 -1.26
C LYS A 30 -1.51 13.62 -2.45
N VAL A 31 -2.62 14.27 -2.79
CA VAL A 31 -2.70 15.21 -3.91
C VAL A 31 -2.28 16.62 -3.50
N PHE A 32 -2.69 17.08 -2.31
CA PHE A 32 -2.58 18.49 -1.95
C PHE A 32 -1.53 18.82 -0.88
N ALA A 33 -1.15 17.86 -0.03
CA ALA A 33 -0.30 18.13 1.13
C ALA A 33 1.08 17.48 1.05
N TYR A 34 1.19 16.29 0.45
CA TYR A 34 2.46 15.59 0.37
C TYR A 34 3.34 16.15 -0.74
N PRO A 35 4.63 16.42 -0.46
CA PRO A 35 5.57 16.84 -1.47
C PRO A 35 5.81 15.71 -2.49
N GLU A 36 6.45 16.08 -3.59
CA GLU A 36 6.92 15.11 -4.56
C GLU A 36 7.85 14.09 -3.91
N LEU A 37 7.79 12.84 -4.40
CA LEU A 37 8.67 11.79 -3.91
C LEU A 37 10.13 12.11 -4.28
N PRO A 38 11.12 11.68 -3.47
CA PRO A 38 12.52 11.86 -3.80
C PRO A 38 12.86 11.27 -5.18
N GLU A 39 13.84 11.85 -5.87
CA GLU A 39 14.28 11.42 -7.21
C GLU A 39 14.63 9.92 -7.27
N SER A 40 15.09 9.35 -6.15
CA SER A 40 15.39 7.92 -6.01
C SER A 40 14.20 7.00 -6.28
N PHE A 41 12.96 7.51 -6.22
CA PHE A 41 11.75 6.76 -6.53
C PHE A 41 11.41 6.71 -8.03
N SER A 42 12.14 7.45 -8.87
CA SER A 42 12.00 7.33 -10.33
C SER A 42 12.33 5.91 -10.80
N LEU A 43 11.69 5.48 -11.89
CA LEU A 43 11.84 4.11 -12.40
C LEU A 43 13.31 3.78 -12.73
N GLU A 44 14.00 4.71 -13.39
CA GLU A 44 15.41 4.55 -13.78
C GLU A 44 16.32 4.33 -12.56
N ARG A 45 16.18 5.16 -11.52
CA ARG A 45 16.99 5.06 -10.30
C ARG A 45 16.69 3.77 -9.53
N ARG A 46 15.42 3.36 -9.49
CA ARG A 46 15.02 2.08 -8.86
C ARG A 46 15.61 0.88 -9.59
N LEU A 47 15.66 0.91 -10.92
CA LEU A 47 16.28 -0.16 -11.72
C LEU A 47 17.80 -0.18 -11.55
N ALA A 48 18.45 0.98 -11.54
CA ALA A 48 19.88 1.09 -11.27
C ALA A 48 20.24 0.59 -9.86
N GLN A 49 19.40 0.93 -8.86
CA GLN A 49 19.55 0.41 -7.51
C GLN A 49 19.34 -1.11 -7.47
N LEU A 50 18.35 -1.64 -8.18
CA LEU A 50 18.10 -3.09 -8.26
C LEU A 50 19.30 -3.85 -8.84
N ASP A 51 19.89 -3.35 -9.93
CA ASP A 51 21.11 -3.91 -10.53
C ASP A 51 22.28 -3.90 -9.55
N ARG A 52 22.46 -2.79 -8.81
CA ARG A 52 23.46 -2.69 -7.75
C ARG A 52 23.21 -3.70 -6.62
N MET A 53 21.96 -3.86 -6.17
CA MET A 53 21.59 -4.81 -5.12
C MET A 53 21.90 -6.25 -5.55
N LYS A 54 21.65 -6.57 -6.83
CA LYS A 54 22.00 -7.86 -7.42
C LYS A 54 23.52 -8.08 -7.47
N LYS A 55 24.29 -7.09 -7.90
CA LYS A 55 25.77 -7.15 -7.94
C LYS A 55 26.41 -7.33 -6.57
N LEU A 56 25.76 -6.81 -5.52
CA LEU A 56 26.21 -6.91 -4.15
C LEU A 56 25.69 -8.17 -3.43
N ASP A 57 25.01 -9.09 -4.14
CA ASP A 57 24.40 -10.29 -3.55
C ASP A 57 23.54 -9.96 -2.31
N MET A 58 22.74 -8.88 -2.36
CA MET A 58 21.93 -8.48 -1.22
C MET A 58 20.86 -9.53 -0.90
N ASN A 59 20.84 -10.00 0.34
CA ASN A 59 19.93 -11.03 0.85
C ASN A 59 19.94 -12.33 -0.02
N PRO A 60 21.06 -13.07 -0.06
CA PRO A 60 21.29 -14.12 -1.05
C PRO A 60 20.71 -15.50 -0.67
N ILE A 61 19.98 -15.64 0.44
CA ILE A 61 19.45 -16.93 0.94
C ILE A 61 17.94 -17.02 0.73
N ASP A 62 17.17 -16.12 1.37
CA ASP A 62 15.70 -16.13 1.29
C ASP A 62 15.14 -14.93 0.50
N GLY A 63 16.03 -14.07 0.02
CA GLY A 63 15.67 -12.80 -0.61
C GLY A 63 15.33 -12.89 -2.09
N PRO A 64 15.00 -11.74 -2.70
CA PRO A 64 14.68 -11.64 -4.12
C PRO A 64 15.84 -12.05 -5.05
N PHE A 65 17.06 -12.17 -4.53
CA PHE A 65 18.25 -12.63 -5.25
C PHE A 65 18.84 -13.92 -4.67
N ALA A 66 17.99 -14.73 -4.00
CA ALA A 66 18.38 -16.02 -3.47
C ALA A 66 19.05 -16.90 -4.53
N ARG A 67 20.24 -17.41 -4.21
CA ARG A 67 20.92 -18.42 -5.04
C ARG A 67 20.24 -19.76 -4.82
N LYS A 68 19.34 -20.15 -5.72
CA LYS A 68 18.81 -21.52 -5.79
C LYS A 68 19.77 -22.44 -6.53
#